data_AF-A0A171KQB8-F1
#
_entry.id   AF-A0A171KQB8-F1
#
_cell.length_a   1.000
_cell.length_b   1.000
_cell.length_c   1.000
_cell.angle_alpha   90.00
_cell.angle_beta   90.00
_cell.angle_gamma   90.00
#
_symmetry.space_group_name_H-M   'P 1'
#
loop_
_entity.id
_entity.type
_entity.pdbx_description
1 polymer ?
#
loop_
_entity_poly.entity_id
_entity_poly.type
_entity_poly.pdbx_seq_one_letter_code
_entity_poly.pdbx_strand_id
1 'polypeptide(L)'
;MMAMPRTSFSLLRNLLALVSLCLAACLLPVGPAFAEQADISVSFRRGEVEIDAQLPFELNAELREAAERGVPLYFSVDLEVDRKRWWWFDATEIETRITWRVLYNALTRQWRVGTGELSLPVSGLDEAMEVVRTIRGWPVAKTAQLVPGVRYEGRLRLRLDTARLSRPFQINAFNSSAWTASSPWFDFSFKVPDPVPEGP
;
A
#
# COMPACT_ATOMS: atom_id res chain seq x y z
N MET A 1 -40.21 -29.71 56.28
CA MET A 1 -38.80 -29.66 55.82
C MET A 1 -38.62 -30.80 54.84
N MET A 2 -38.22 -30.66 53.57
CA MET A 2 -37.52 -29.60 52.85
C MET A 2 -37.75 -29.87 51.35
N ALA A 3 -38.30 -28.91 50.59
CA ALA A 3 -38.53 -29.05 49.15
C ALA A 3 -37.24 -28.71 48.40
N MET A 4 -36.69 -29.67 47.66
CA MET A 4 -35.47 -29.50 46.85
C MET A 4 -35.78 -28.74 45.54
N PRO A 5 -34.99 -27.72 45.16
CA PRO A 5 -35.30 -26.89 44.00
C PRO A 5 -34.90 -27.56 42.68
N ARG A 6 -35.88 -27.84 41.81
CA ARG A 6 -35.73 -28.41 40.47
C ARG A 6 -35.18 -27.43 39.41
N THR A 7 -34.65 -26.27 39.79
CA THR A 7 -34.35 -25.14 38.89
C THR A 7 -32.91 -25.11 38.36
N SER A 8 -31.99 -25.95 38.87
CA SER A 8 -30.56 -25.90 38.50
C SER A 8 -30.24 -26.49 37.11
N PHE A 9 -31.08 -27.39 36.60
CA PHE A 9 -30.78 -28.14 35.36
C PHE A 9 -31.07 -27.35 34.08
N SER A 10 -32.04 -26.43 34.10
CA SER A 10 -32.39 -25.62 32.92
C SER A 10 -31.38 -24.50 32.65
N LEU A 11 -30.83 -23.89 33.71
CA LEU A 11 -29.83 -22.83 33.61
C LEU A 11 -28.49 -23.35 33.07
N LEU A 12 -28.06 -24.53 33.51
CA LEU A 12 -26.84 -25.17 33.03
C LEU A 12 -26.95 -25.55 31.53
N ARG A 13 -28.12 -26.01 31.10
CA ARG A 13 -28.39 -26.36 29.70
C ARG A 13 -28.39 -25.14 28.78
N ASN A 14 -28.95 -24.02 29.24
CA ASN A 14 -28.95 -22.77 28.49
C ASN A 14 -27.54 -22.15 28.41
N LEU A 15 -26.74 -22.28 29.47
CA LEU A 15 -25.35 -21.82 29.48
C LEU A 15 -24.48 -22.62 28.50
N LEU A 16 -24.63 -23.95 28.49
CA LEU A 16 -23.92 -24.84 27.55
C LEU A 16 -24.30 -24.57 26.09
N ALA A 17 -25.58 -24.26 25.83
CA ALA A 17 -26.05 -23.90 24.49
C ALA A 17 -25.51 -22.52 24.02
N LEU A 18 -25.40 -21.54 24.93
CA LEU A 18 -24.80 -20.24 24.64
C LEU A 18 -23.29 -20.34 24.36
N VAL A 19 -22.59 -21.18 25.12
CA VAL A 19 -21.16 -21.42 24.91
C VAL A 19 -20.91 -22.16 23.59
N SER A 20 -21.74 -23.14 23.22
CA SER A 20 -21.59 -23.82 21.93
C SER A 20 -21.92 -22.91 20.74
N LEU A 21 -22.89 -22.00 20.90
CA LEU A 21 -23.23 -21.01 19.87
C LEU A 21 -22.12 -19.97 19.68
N CYS A 22 -21.48 -19.50 20.76
CA CYS A 22 -20.31 -18.62 20.67
C CYS A 22 -19.08 -19.33 20.08
N LEU A 23 -18.86 -20.60 20.43
CA LEU A 23 -17.74 -21.38 19.89
C LEU A 23 -17.92 -21.66 18.39
N ALA A 24 -19.16 -21.90 17.94
CA ALA A 24 -19.49 -22.06 16.53
C ALA A 24 -19.33 -20.75 15.73
N ALA A 25 -19.61 -19.60 16.34
CA ALA A 25 -19.40 -18.29 15.70
C ALA A 25 -17.91 -17.94 15.51
N CYS A 26 -17.03 -18.37 16.43
CA CYS A 26 -15.58 -18.20 16.27
C CYS A 26 -14.94 -19.16 15.25
N LEU A 27 -15.65 -20.22 14.84
CA LEU A 27 -15.20 -21.16 13.82
C LEU A 27 -15.65 -20.76 12.40
N LEU A 28 -16.37 -19.64 12.26
CA LEU A 28 -16.63 -19.09 10.93
C LEU A 28 -15.28 -18.65 10.35
N PRO A 29 -14.87 -19.19 9.19
CA PRO A 29 -13.72 -18.67 8.49
C PRO A 29 -14.02 -17.21 8.16
N VAL A 30 -13.26 -16.29 8.74
CA VAL A 30 -13.13 -14.94 8.22
C VAL A 30 -12.63 -15.15 6.79
N GLY A 31 -13.55 -15.03 5.82
CA GLY A 31 -13.20 -15.17 4.41
C GLY A 31 -12.04 -14.24 4.08
N PRO A 32 -11.22 -14.56 3.06
CA PRO A 32 -10.22 -13.62 2.61
C PRO A 32 -10.95 -12.30 2.33
N ALA A 33 -10.59 -11.25 3.08
CA ALA A 33 -10.90 -9.90 2.64
C ALA A 33 -10.40 -9.85 1.21
N PHE A 34 -11.27 -9.51 0.25
CA PHE A 34 -10.86 -9.31 -1.14
C PHE A 34 -9.74 -8.28 -1.11
N ALA A 35 -8.50 -8.76 -1.10
CA ALA A 35 -7.34 -7.92 -1.11
C ALA A 35 -7.38 -7.26 -2.48
N GLU A 36 -7.58 -5.95 -2.49
CA GLU A 36 -7.42 -5.15 -3.69
C GLU A 36 -6.04 -5.48 -4.26
N GLN A 37 -5.99 -6.25 -5.35
CA GLN A 37 -4.74 -6.89 -5.76
C GLN A 37 -3.98 -5.92 -6.66
N ALA A 38 -2.76 -5.55 -6.24
CA ALA A 38 -1.84 -4.80 -7.09
C ALA A 38 -1.25 -5.71 -8.18
N ASP A 39 -1.10 -5.17 -9.38
CA ASP A 39 -0.31 -5.79 -10.44
C ASP A 39 1.12 -5.26 -10.31
N ILE A 40 2.09 -6.13 -10.00
CA ILE A 40 3.49 -5.75 -9.77
C ILE A 40 4.37 -6.68 -10.57
N SER A 41 5.24 -6.11 -11.40
CA SER A 41 6.24 -6.85 -12.18
C SER A 41 7.61 -6.23 -12.03
N VAL A 42 8.62 -7.10 -12.01
CA VAL A 42 10.03 -6.72 -11.89
C VAL A 42 10.72 -7.12 -13.17
N SER A 43 11.49 -6.19 -13.72
CA SER A 43 12.28 -6.41 -14.93
C SER A 43 13.72 -5.99 -14.72
N PHE A 44 14.62 -6.61 -15.48
CA PHE A 44 16.04 -6.32 -15.44
C PHE A 44 16.43 -5.74 -16.79
N ARG A 45 16.70 -4.43 -16.84
CA ARG A 45 17.01 -3.70 -18.08
C ARG A 45 18.27 -2.87 -17.88
N ARG A 46 19.20 -2.94 -18.84
CA ARG A 46 20.43 -2.11 -18.85
C ARG A 46 21.25 -2.13 -17.54
N GLY A 47 21.24 -3.25 -16.82
CA GLY A 47 21.95 -3.40 -15.54
C GLY A 47 21.23 -2.78 -14.33
N GLU A 48 19.97 -2.37 -14.50
CA GLU A 48 19.10 -1.87 -13.45
C GLU A 48 17.93 -2.83 -13.21
N VAL A 49 17.46 -2.83 -11.97
CA VAL A 49 16.21 -3.46 -11.55
C VAL A 49 15.13 -2.40 -11.66
N GLU A 50 14.14 -2.66 -12.50
CA GLU A 50 13.02 -1.76 -12.74
C GLU A 50 11.71 -2.39 -12.25
N ILE A 51 10.88 -1.59 -11.59
CA ILE A 51 9.55 -1.97 -11.13
C ILE A 51 8.48 -1.30 -11.99
N ASP A 52 7.57 -2.12 -12.48
CA ASP A 52 6.32 -1.72 -13.12
C ASP A 52 5.17 -2.17 -12.20
N ALA A 53 4.28 -1.25 -11.80
CA ALA A 53 3.20 -1.58 -10.89
C ALA A 53 1.91 -0.78 -11.16
N GLN A 54 0.76 -1.40 -10.92
CA GLN A 54 -0.54 -0.74 -10.84
C GLN A 54 -1.06 -0.92 -9.40
N LEU A 55 -1.06 0.17 -8.63
CA LEU A 55 -1.45 0.14 -7.23
C LEU A 55 -2.90 0.62 -7.05
N PRO A 56 -3.78 -0.20 -6.48
CA PRO A 56 -5.12 0.25 -6.12
C PRO A 56 -5.06 1.29 -5.01
N PHE A 57 -5.75 2.43 -5.20
CA PHE A 57 -5.83 3.49 -4.21
C PHE A 57 -6.92 4.50 -4.54
N GLU A 58 -7.96 4.62 -3.70
CA GLU A 58 -9.03 5.58 -3.91
C GLU A 58 -8.88 6.85 -3.06
N LEU A 59 -9.22 8.00 -3.65
CA LEU A 59 -9.32 9.26 -2.90
C LEU A 59 -10.67 9.32 -2.19
N ASN A 60 -10.63 9.63 -0.89
CA ASN A 60 -11.82 10.00 -0.16
C ASN A 60 -12.36 11.38 -0.60
N ALA A 61 -13.62 11.66 -0.25
CA ALA A 61 -14.31 12.88 -0.65
C ALA A 61 -13.62 14.16 -0.15
N GLU A 62 -13.07 14.16 1.06
CA GLU A 62 -12.40 15.33 1.63
C GLU A 62 -11.12 15.71 0.86
N LEU A 63 -10.30 14.72 0.50
CA LEU A 63 -9.11 14.93 -0.32
C LEU A 63 -9.46 15.41 -1.73
N ARG A 64 -10.51 14.85 -2.32
CA ARG A 64 -11.01 15.28 -3.65
C ARG A 64 -11.43 16.74 -3.62
N GLU A 65 -12.27 17.13 -2.66
CA GLU A 65 -12.73 18.50 -2.51
C GLU A 65 -11.57 19.47 -2.25
N ALA A 66 -10.62 19.09 -1.40
CA ALA A 66 -9.44 19.91 -1.13
C ALA A 66 -8.59 20.11 -2.39
N ALA A 67 -8.36 19.04 -3.16
CA ALA A 67 -7.62 19.12 -4.42
C ALA A 67 -8.31 20.04 -5.43
N GLU A 68 -9.63 19.95 -5.57
CA GLU A 68 -10.44 20.81 -6.44
C GLU A 68 -10.40 22.29 -6.02
N ARG A 69 -10.25 22.55 -4.72
CA ARG A 69 -10.02 23.90 -4.18
C ARG A 69 -8.58 24.40 -4.34
N GLY A 70 -7.72 23.63 -5.02
CA GLY A 70 -6.34 24.02 -5.33
C GLY A 70 -5.32 23.65 -4.25
N VAL A 71 -5.70 22.79 -3.30
CA VAL A 71 -4.74 22.26 -2.32
C VAL A 71 -3.83 21.23 -3.01
N PRO A 72 -2.50 21.41 -3.03
CA PRO A 72 -1.60 20.42 -3.60
C PRO A 72 -1.62 19.15 -2.75
N LEU A 73 -1.82 17.99 -3.39
CA LEU A 73 -1.68 16.68 -2.75
C LEU A 73 -0.37 16.04 -3.17
N TYR A 74 0.35 15.47 -2.20
CA TYR A 74 1.59 14.75 -2.44
C TYR A 74 1.36 13.27 -2.17
N PHE A 75 1.61 12.42 -3.15
CA PHE A 75 1.48 10.97 -3.01
C PHE A 75 2.85 10.33 -3.12
N SER A 76 3.18 9.46 -2.17
CA SER A 76 4.44 8.73 -2.17
C SER A 76 4.19 7.24 -2.27
N VAL A 77 5.00 6.57 -3.09
CA VAL A 77 5.10 5.12 -3.09
C VAL A 77 6.38 4.73 -2.36
N ASP A 78 6.20 3.99 -1.27
CA ASP A 78 7.27 3.37 -0.48
C ASP A 78 7.61 2.01 -1.09
N LEU A 79 8.90 1.75 -1.32
CA LEU A 79 9.41 0.44 -1.66
C LEU A 79 10.41 -0.02 -0.61
N GLU A 80 10.21 -1.25 -0.16
CA GLU A 80 11.17 -1.97 0.68
C GLU A 80 11.42 -3.34 0.05
N VAL A 81 12.70 -3.72 -0.08
CA VAL A 81 13.12 -5.03 -0.59
C VAL A 81 14.10 -5.65 0.37
N ASP A 82 13.75 -6.86 0.82
CA ASP A 82 14.51 -7.65 1.75
C ASP A 82 14.93 -8.97 1.08
N ARG A 83 16.09 -9.48 1.45
CA ARG A 83 16.52 -10.81 1.02
C ARG A 83 15.98 -11.87 1.98
N LYS A 84 15.33 -12.90 1.45
CA LYS A 84 14.83 -14.03 2.23
C LYS A 84 16.00 -14.84 2.84
N ARG A 85 16.29 -14.62 4.13
CA ARG A 85 17.30 -15.40 4.90
C ARG A 85 16.60 -16.22 6.00
N TRP A 86 17.05 -17.45 6.23
CA TRP A 86 16.31 -18.44 7.05
C TRP A 86 16.60 -18.42 8.56
N TRP A 87 17.68 -17.79 9.03
CA TRP A 87 18.12 -17.93 10.43
C TRP A 87 18.75 -16.66 11.07
N TRP A 88 18.89 -15.56 10.33
CA TRP A 88 19.39 -14.31 10.91
C TRP A 88 18.71 -13.12 10.24
N PHE A 89 18.34 -12.14 11.07
CA PHE A 89 17.64 -10.88 10.80
C PHE A 89 17.50 -10.50 9.32
N ASP A 90 16.26 -10.18 8.93
CA ASP A 90 15.97 -9.52 7.65
C ASP A 90 16.80 -8.24 7.58
N ALA A 91 17.61 -8.13 6.52
CA ALA A 91 18.35 -6.93 6.21
C ALA A 91 17.67 -6.30 5.00
N THR A 92 17.19 -5.07 5.16
CA THR A 92 16.66 -4.27 4.07
C THR A 92 17.79 -3.88 3.14
N GLU A 93 17.75 -4.43 1.94
CA GLU A 93 18.78 -4.25 0.92
C GLU A 93 18.45 -3.04 0.04
N ILE A 94 17.16 -2.72 -0.13
CA ILE A 94 16.69 -1.56 -0.88
C ILE A 94 15.54 -0.90 -0.13
N GLU A 95 15.70 0.38 0.19
CA GLU A 95 14.61 1.25 0.65
C GLU A 95 14.62 2.51 -0.21
N THR A 96 13.54 2.76 -0.96
CA THR A 96 13.44 3.93 -1.83
C THR A 96 12.00 4.38 -1.97
N ARG A 97 11.83 5.64 -2.39
CA ARG A 97 10.53 6.29 -2.50
C ARG A 97 10.49 7.21 -3.69
N ILE A 98 9.35 7.23 -4.37
CA ILE A 98 9.00 8.24 -5.37
C ILE A 98 7.77 9.00 -4.92
N THR A 99 7.75 10.31 -5.19
CA THR A 99 6.67 11.21 -4.76
C THR A 99 6.15 12.02 -5.94
N TRP A 100 4.84 11.94 -6.17
CA TRP A 100 4.12 12.78 -7.12
C TRP A 100 3.43 13.94 -6.42
N ARG A 101 3.35 15.07 -7.10
CA ARG A 101 2.51 16.20 -6.73
C ARG A 101 1.34 16.29 -7.71
N VAL A 102 0.12 16.26 -7.17
CA VAL A 102 -1.12 16.57 -7.89
C VAL A 102 -1.57 17.96 -7.48
N LEU A 103 -1.81 18.85 -8.43
CA LEU A 103 -2.24 20.22 -8.16
C LEU A 103 -3.20 20.72 -9.24
N TYR A 104 -4.24 21.43 -8.81
CA TYR A 104 -5.11 22.20 -9.68
C TYR A 104 -4.69 23.68 -9.68
N ASN A 105 -4.47 24.24 -10.87
CA ASN A 105 -4.25 25.68 -11.05
C ASN A 105 -5.57 26.35 -11.43
N ALA A 106 -6.14 27.14 -10.51
CA ALA A 106 -7.43 27.80 -10.71
C ALA A 106 -7.41 28.89 -11.78
N LEU A 107 -6.26 29.54 -12.03
CA LEU A 107 -6.13 30.59 -13.03
C LEU A 107 -6.20 30.00 -14.45
N THR A 108 -5.46 28.91 -14.68
CA THR A 108 -5.42 28.22 -15.97
C THR A 108 -6.45 27.12 -16.10
N ARG A 109 -7.21 26.83 -15.02
CA ARG A 109 -8.18 25.73 -14.89
C ARG A 109 -7.61 24.38 -15.34
N GLN A 110 -6.39 24.09 -14.93
CA GLN A 110 -5.65 22.93 -15.41
C GLN A 110 -5.14 22.09 -14.24
N TRP A 111 -5.36 20.79 -14.33
CA TRP A 111 -4.74 19.80 -13.46
C TRP A 111 -3.33 19.48 -13.90
N ARG A 112 -2.44 19.26 -12.94
CA ARG A 112 -1.07 18.83 -13.21
C ARG A 112 -0.65 17.74 -12.24
N VAL A 113 0.10 16.78 -12.76
CA VAL A 113 0.70 15.68 -12.00
C VAL A 113 2.15 15.49 -12.41
N GLY A 114 3.01 15.08 -11.48
CA GLY A 114 4.37 14.70 -11.81
C GLY A 114 5.31 14.65 -10.61
N THR A 115 6.56 14.28 -10.87
CA THR A 115 7.61 14.06 -9.88
C THR A 115 8.66 15.18 -9.95
N GLY A 116 8.96 15.80 -8.81
CA GLY A 116 9.92 16.92 -8.75
C GLY A 116 9.50 18.12 -9.61
N GLU A 117 10.41 18.59 -10.46
CA GLU A 117 10.15 19.71 -11.39
C GLU A 117 9.38 19.28 -12.64
N LEU A 118 9.41 17.99 -12.98
CA LEU A 118 8.71 17.47 -14.14
C LEU A 118 7.24 17.29 -13.78
N SER A 119 6.40 18.17 -14.33
CA SER A 119 4.96 18.14 -14.13
C SER A 119 4.26 18.29 -15.47
N LEU A 120 3.32 17.39 -15.74
CA LEU A 120 2.58 17.34 -16.99
C LEU A 120 1.12 17.74 -16.74
N PRO A 121 0.49 18.43 -17.71
CA PRO A 121 -0.92 18.73 -17.64
C PRO A 121 -1.76 17.47 -17.86
N VAL A 122 -2.90 17.38 -17.16
CA VAL A 122 -3.91 16.33 -17.34
C VAL A 122 -5.31 16.95 -17.32
N SER A 123 -6.30 16.20 -17.79
CA SER A 123 -7.67 16.69 -18.01
C SER A 123 -8.48 16.78 -16.72
N GLY A 124 -8.12 16.00 -15.69
CA GLY A 124 -8.88 15.91 -14.44
C GLY A 124 -8.09 15.28 -13.29
N LEU A 125 -8.70 15.32 -12.10
CA LEU A 125 -8.13 14.68 -10.91
C LEU A 125 -8.03 13.15 -11.07
N ASP A 126 -9.02 12.51 -11.68
CA ASP A 126 -9.01 11.05 -11.85
C ASP A 126 -7.88 10.60 -12.79
N GLU A 127 -7.61 11.36 -13.86
CA GLU A 127 -6.46 11.12 -14.75
C GLU A 127 -5.14 11.38 -14.02
N ALA A 128 -5.06 12.42 -13.18
CA ALA A 128 -3.90 12.63 -12.31
C ALA A 128 -3.66 11.42 -11.40
N MET A 129 -4.72 10.87 -10.81
CA MET A 129 -4.62 9.71 -9.93
C MET A 129 -4.25 8.44 -10.67
N GLU A 130 -4.66 8.27 -11.93
CA GLU A 130 -4.20 7.15 -12.76
C GLU A 130 -2.68 7.17 -12.94
N VAL A 131 -2.09 8.36 -13.17
CA VAL A 131 -0.63 8.53 -13.23
C VAL A 131 0.04 8.20 -11.89
N VAL A 132 -0.58 8.54 -10.76
CA VAL A 132 -0.04 8.22 -9.42
C VAL A 132 -0.09 6.72 -9.12
N ARG A 133 -1.15 6.04 -9.54
CA ARG A 133 -1.36 4.60 -9.33
C ARG A 133 -0.51 3.74 -10.25
N THR A 134 -0.12 4.28 -11.40
CA THR A 134 0.64 3.56 -12.43
C THR A 134 2.12 3.90 -12.35
N ILE A 135 2.92 2.95 -11.87
CA ILE A 135 4.37 3.02 -11.85
C ILE A 135 4.90 2.31 -13.08
N ARG A 136 5.76 2.98 -13.85
CA ARG A 136 6.39 2.42 -15.05
C ARG A 136 7.88 2.54 -14.99
N GLY A 137 8.58 1.42 -15.18
CA GLY A 137 10.03 1.34 -15.29
C GLY A 137 10.77 2.10 -14.19
N TRP A 138 10.33 2.01 -12.94
CA TRP A 138 10.98 2.72 -11.83
C TRP A 138 12.31 2.03 -11.49
N PRO A 139 13.48 2.66 -11.72
CA PRO A 139 14.76 2.06 -11.37
C PRO A 139 14.98 2.12 -9.86
N VAL A 140 15.15 0.96 -9.22
CA VAL A 140 15.21 0.84 -7.75
C VAL A 140 16.58 0.44 -7.24
N ALA A 141 17.37 -0.28 -8.04
CA ALA A 141 18.74 -0.67 -7.72
C ALA A 141 19.51 -1.06 -8.97
N LYS A 142 20.84 -1.13 -8.86
CA LYS A 142 21.67 -1.77 -9.90
C LYS A 142 21.63 -3.27 -9.70
N THR A 143 21.49 -4.05 -10.78
CA THR A 143 21.50 -5.52 -10.73
C THR A 143 22.78 -6.05 -10.07
N ALA A 144 23.91 -5.37 -10.26
CA ALA A 144 25.20 -5.72 -9.67
C ALA A 144 25.25 -5.61 -8.13
N GLN A 145 24.30 -4.91 -7.49
CA GLN A 145 24.18 -4.84 -6.03
C GLN A 145 23.44 -6.05 -5.45
N LEU A 146 22.76 -6.84 -6.30
CA LEU A 146 22.00 -8.01 -5.89
C LEU A 146 22.76 -9.29 -6.18
N VAL A 147 22.50 -10.32 -5.38
CA VAL A 147 23.14 -11.63 -5.55
C VAL A 147 22.39 -12.41 -6.63
N PRO A 148 23.06 -12.85 -7.72
CA PRO A 148 22.43 -13.67 -8.74
C PRO A 148 21.89 -14.98 -8.18
N GLY A 149 20.77 -15.46 -8.74
CA GLY A 149 20.15 -16.71 -8.33
C GLY A 149 19.36 -16.63 -7.02
N VAL A 150 19.44 -15.51 -6.28
CA VAL A 150 18.75 -15.33 -4.99
C VAL A 150 17.35 -14.74 -5.19
N ARG A 151 16.41 -15.18 -4.34
CA ARG A 151 15.06 -14.60 -4.25
C ARG A 151 15.02 -13.47 -3.23
N TYR A 152 14.41 -12.37 -3.66
CA TYR A 152 14.11 -11.21 -2.84
C TYR A 152 12.59 -11.11 -2.68
N GLU A 153 12.17 -10.64 -1.50
CA GLU A 153 10.79 -10.29 -1.18
C GLU A 153 10.74 -8.76 -1.13
N GLY A 154 9.74 -8.16 -1.75
CA GLY A 154 9.55 -6.72 -1.76
C GLY A 154 8.13 -6.37 -1.36
N ARG A 155 7.94 -5.14 -0.89
CA ARG A 155 6.64 -4.59 -0.57
C ARG A 155 6.51 -3.15 -1.04
N LEU A 156 5.34 -2.82 -1.58
CA LEU A 156 4.98 -1.48 -2.05
C LEU A 156 3.82 -0.92 -1.23
N ARG A 157 3.84 0.39 -0.97
CA ARG A 157 2.70 1.08 -0.37
C ARG A 157 2.54 2.49 -0.92
N LEU A 158 1.35 2.80 -1.41
CA LEU A 158 0.98 4.14 -1.87
C LEU A 158 0.29 4.89 -0.72
N ARG A 159 0.76 6.10 -0.42
CA ARG A 159 0.20 6.91 0.66
C ARG A 159 0.22 8.40 0.35
N LEU A 160 -0.66 9.14 1.01
CA LEU A 160 -0.58 10.60 1.07
C LEU A 160 0.61 11.01 1.96
N ASP A 161 1.45 11.90 1.46
CA ASP A 161 2.58 12.48 2.18
C ASP A 161 2.20 13.84 2.79
N THR A 162 1.58 13.79 3.97
CA THR A 162 1.16 14.99 4.71
C THR A 162 2.32 15.85 5.21
N ALA A 163 3.53 15.28 5.34
CA ALA A 163 4.71 16.03 5.78
C ALA A 163 5.06 17.17 4.82
N ARG A 164 4.66 17.05 3.55
CA ARG A 164 4.86 18.08 2.50
C ARG A 164 3.72 19.09 2.39
N LEU A 165 2.61 18.88 3.10
CA LEU A 165 1.51 19.84 3.15
C LEU A 165 1.86 21.02 4.06
N SER A 166 1.22 22.17 3.84
CA SER A 166 1.40 23.34 4.71
C SER A 166 0.97 23.02 6.15
N ARG A 167 1.57 23.70 7.16
CA ARG A 167 1.29 23.44 8.58
C ARG A 167 -0.20 23.40 8.96
N PRO A 168 -1.10 24.24 8.42
CA PRO A 168 -2.54 24.12 8.69
C PRO A 168 -3.13 22.75 8.32
N PHE A 169 -2.75 22.18 7.17
CA PHE A 169 -3.22 20.84 6.77
C PHE A 169 -2.57 19.71 7.57
N GLN A 170 -1.34 19.92 8.06
CA GLN A 170 -0.73 18.98 9.01
C GLN A 170 -1.55 18.89 10.31
N ILE A 171 -2.15 20.01 10.77
CA ILE A 171 -3.06 20.02 11.93
C ILE A 171 -4.35 19.24 11.63
N ASN A 172 -4.90 19.38 10.42
CA ASN A 172 -6.09 18.61 10.02
C ASN A 172 -5.83 17.10 10.00
N ALA A 173 -4.61 16.65 9.68
CA ALA A 173 -4.25 15.25 9.75
C ALA A 173 -4.27 14.65 11.17
N PHE A 174 -4.16 15.47 12.21
CA PHE A 174 -4.40 15.00 13.59
C PHE A 174 -5.89 14.84 13.92
N ASN A 175 -6.77 15.56 13.21
CA ASN A 175 -8.20 15.62 13.51
C ASN A 175 -9.08 14.79 12.56
N SER A 176 -8.57 14.43 11.37
CA SER A 176 -9.29 13.65 10.36
C SER A 176 -8.38 12.58 9.74
N SER A 177 -8.83 11.32 9.81
CA SER A 177 -8.18 10.18 9.15
C SER A 177 -8.20 10.28 7.62
N ALA A 178 -9.01 11.18 7.05
CA ALA A 178 -9.03 11.42 5.61
C ALA A 178 -7.68 11.91 5.08
N TRP A 179 -6.91 12.62 5.91
CA TRP A 179 -5.57 13.11 5.57
C TRP A 179 -4.47 12.08 5.87
N THR A 180 -4.79 10.90 6.39
CA THR A 180 -3.82 9.80 6.59
C THR A 180 -4.04 8.66 5.59
N ALA A 181 -4.58 8.96 4.40
CA ALA A 181 -4.90 7.97 3.39
C ALA A 181 -3.65 7.17 2.95
N SER A 182 -3.72 5.84 3.05
CA SER A 182 -2.68 4.91 2.67
C SER A 182 -3.30 3.61 2.18
N SER A 183 -2.70 3.00 1.16
CA SER A 183 -2.97 1.61 0.79
C SER A 183 -2.44 0.67 1.89
N PRO A 184 -2.88 -0.61 1.90
CA PRO A 184 -2.10 -1.67 2.54
C PRO A 184 -0.74 -1.83 1.86
N TRP A 185 0.14 -2.63 2.47
CA TRP A 185 1.34 -3.11 1.80
C TRP A 185 0.96 -4.17 0.76
N PHE A 186 1.53 -4.05 -0.43
CA PHE A 186 1.42 -5.02 -1.50
C PHE A 186 2.74 -5.77 -1.63
N ASP A 187 2.74 -7.03 -1.21
CA ASP A 187 3.93 -7.88 -1.27
C ASP A 187 4.12 -8.47 -2.66
N PHE A 188 5.37 -8.58 -3.09
CA PHE A 188 5.79 -9.23 -4.31
C PHE A 188 7.13 -9.93 -4.10
N SER A 189 7.50 -10.83 -5.01
CA SER A 189 8.79 -11.52 -4.93
C SER A 189 9.42 -11.59 -6.31
N PHE A 190 10.75 -11.56 -6.36
CA PHE A 190 11.47 -11.74 -7.62
C PHE A 190 12.78 -12.50 -7.39
N LYS A 191 13.23 -13.19 -8.42
CA LYS A 191 14.52 -13.88 -8.44
C LYS A 191 15.46 -13.10 -9.33
N VAL A 192 16.66 -12.82 -8.85
CA VAL A 192 17.71 -12.22 -9.67
C VAL A 192 18.15 -13.24 -10.72
N PRO A 193 18.12 -12.90 -12.02
CA PRO A 193 18.61 -13.77 -13.08
C PRO A 193 20.07 -14.14 -12.83
N ASP A 194 20.44 -15.36 -13.20
CA ASP A 194 21.85 -15.75 -13.25
C ASP A 194 22.57 -14.89 -14.31
N PRO A 195 23.85 -14.54 -14.11
CA PRO A 195 24.60 -13.80 -15.11
C PRO A 195 24.56 -14.58 -16.42
N VAL A 196 24.12 -13.92 -17.50
CA VAL A 196 24.15 -14.53 -18.83
C VAL A 196 25.63 -14.80 -19.13
N PRO A 197 26.05 -16.06 -19.35
CA PRO A 197 27.42 -16.32 -19.74
C PRO A 197 27.67 -15.60 -21.07
N GLU A 198 28.67 -14.71 -21.09
CA GLU A 198 29.17 -14.17 -22.35
C GLU A 198 29.64 -15.38 -23.17
N GLY A 199 28.92 -15.67 -24.25
CA GLY A 199 29.29 -16.74 -25.17
C GLY A 199 30.67 -16.48 -25.78
N PRO A 200 31.36 -17.55 -26.24
CA PRO A 200 32.70 -17.43 -26.82
C PRO A 200 32.75 -16.56 -28.08
#